data_AF-X0YIF0-F1
#
_entry.id   AF-X0YIF0-F1
#
_cell.length_a   1.000
_cell.length_b   1.000
_cell.length_c   1.000
_cell.angle_alpha   90.00
_cell.angle_beta   90.00
_cell.angle_gamma   90.00
#
_symmetry.space_group_name_H-M   'P 1'
#
loop_
_entity.id
_entity.type
_entity.pdbx_description
1 polymer ?
#
loop_
_entity_poly.entity_id
_entity_poly.type
_entity_poly.pdbx_seq_one_letter_code
_entity_poly.pdbx_strand_id
1 'polypeptide(L)'
;MRFTTMPLRTLALMGCGLWAVALAPAQLRVVTWNVSNYSGGHASAIQTAVYGEFEGRSMSPDIIIGQEFLSSSAMTQFRTALNDATGSPGDWDGVYVASPDTSNVLFYRTSKLDFVTSQVVSYGGSYPSGPRHAVRFDVRLAGGYRYTSHSTILSCYASHMK
;
A
#
# COMPACT_ATOMS: atom_id res chain seq x y z
N MET A 1 9.16 74.76 25.21
CA MET A 1 10.17 73.73 24.87
C MET A 1 9.43 72.39 24.81
N ARG A 2 9.37 71.75 23.63
CA ARG A 2 8.47 70.61 23.34
C ARG A 2 9.03 69.31 23.91
N PHE A 3 8.21 68.57 24.65
CA PHE A 3 8.46 67.17 25.01
C PHE A 3 7.99 66.27 23.87
N THR A 4 8.91 65.49 23.30
CA THR A 4 8.62 64.53 22.22
C THR A 4 8.35 63.16 22.86
N THR A 5 7.12 62.68 22.79
CA THR A 5 6.73 61.32 23.18
C THR A 5 7.16 60.32 22.10
N MET A 6 7.87 59.26 22.49
CA MET A 6 8.16 58.13 21.58
C MET A 6 6.95 57.18 21.53
N PRO A 7 6.55 56.68 20.34
CA PRO A 7 5.50 55.68 20.25
C PRO A 7 6.04 54.29 20.58
N LEU A 8 5.35 53.63 21.50
CA LEU A 8 5.48 52.21 21.84
C LEU A 8 5.06 51.37 20.62
N ARG A 9 6.02 50.95 19.80
CA ARG A 9 5.76 50.01 18.69
C ARG A 9 5.93 48.58 19.16
N THR A 10 4.79 48.00 19.54
CA THR A 10 4.34 46.63 19.28
C THR A 10 5.40 45.53 19.29
N LEU A 11 5.51 44.88 20.45
CA LEU A 11 6.04 43.55 20.68
C LEU A 11 5.05 42.51 20.11
N ALA A 12 5.38 41.79 19.04
CA ALA A 12 4.79 40.48 18.68
C ALA A 12 5.35 39.95 17.35
N LEU A 13 6.49 39.25 17.38
CA LEU A 13 6.91 38.38 16.27
C LEU A 13 8.01 37.42 16.74
N MET A 14 7.64 36.44 17.57
CA MET A 14 8.48 35.25 17.77
C MET A 14 7.67 34.07 18.32
N GLY A 15 6.57 33.76 17.63
CA GLY A 15 5.90 32.46 17.72
C GLY A 15 6.29 31.61 16.52
N CYS A 16 7.60 31.40 16.30
CA CYS A 16 8.06 30.44 15.29
C CYS A 16 7.62 29.05 15.75
N GLY A 17 6.58 28.55 15.09
CA GLY A 17 5.99 27.25 15.34
C GLY A 17 7.06 26.17 15.37
N LEU A 18 7.29 25.64 16.57
CA LEU A 18 7.77 24.28 16.76
C LEU A 18 6.65 23.35 16.32
N TRP A 19 6.43 23.26 15.01
CA TRP A 19 5.86 22.06 14.42
C TRP A 19 6.89 20.97 14.69
N ALA A 20 6.73 20.30 15.82
CA ALA A 20 7.32 19.00 15.99
C ALA A 20 6.84 18.17 14.80
N VAL A 21 7.72 18.03 13.80
CA VAL A 21 7.55 17.04 12.75
C VAL A 21 7.65 15.73 13.52
N ALA A 22 6.53 15.25 14.03
CA ALA A 22 6.45 13.93 14.60
C ALA A 22 7.04 13.02 13.52
N LEU A 23 8.16 12.37 13.84
CA LEU A 23 8.68 11.28 13.05
C LEU A 23 7.56 10.25 13.03
N ALA A 24 6.67 10.34 12.04
CA ALA A 24 5.66 9.32 11.82
C ALA A 24 6.47 8.07 11.50
N PRO A 25 6.49 7.04 12.37
CA PRO A 25 7.12 5.80 11.99
C PRO A 25 6.40 5.33 10.74
N ALA A 26 7.12 5.21 9.62
CA ALA A 26 6.58 4.61 8.41
C ALA A 26 6.29 3.13 8.71
N GLN A 27 5.12 2.86 9.26
CA GLN A 27 4.65 1.53 9.54
C GLN A 27 3.84 1.05 8.33
N LEU A 28 4.35 -0.01 7.72
CA LEU A 28 3.64 -0.76 6.69
C LEU A 28 3.19 -2.10 7.28
N ARG A 29 1.93 -2.46 7.05
CA ARG A 29 1.43 -3.82 7.23
C ARG A 29 1.34 -4.51 5.88
N VAL A 30 2.11 -5.57 5.71
CA VAL A 30 2.16 -6.35 4.46
C VAL A 30 1.50 -7.69 4.70
N VAL A 31 0.55 -8.05 3.83
CA VAL A 31 -0.15 -9.33 3.86
C VAL A 31 0.06 -10.05 2.54
N THR A 32 0.18 -11.37 2.60
CA THR A 32 0.03 -12.25 1.44
C THR A 32 -1.26 -13.03 1.58
N TRP A 33 -2.02 -13.18 0.50
CA TRP A 33 -3.30 -13.89 0.52
C TRP A 33 -3.52 -14.68 -0.76
N ASN A 34 -3.57 -16.01 -0.64
CA ASN A 34 -4.17 -16.86 -1.67
C ASN A 34 -5.70 -16.84 -1.54
N VAL A 35 -6.38 -16.27 -2.55
CA VAL A 35 -7.82 -16.02 -2.52
C VAL A 35 -8.62 -17.19 -3.13
N SER A 36 -7.97 -18.32 -3.41
CA SER A 36 -8.59 -19.56 -3.89
C SER A 36 -9.39 -19.40 -5.19
N ASN A 37 -8.69 -19.39 -6.33
CA ASN A 37 -9.26 -19.26 -7.68
C ASN A 37 -10.32 -18.15 -7.82
N TYR A 38 -9.96 -16.93 -7.42
CA TYR A 38 -10.89 -15.81 -7.35
C TYR A 38 -11.25 -15.26 -8.74
N SER A 39 -12.55 -15.34 -9.08
CA SER A 39 -13.15 -14.84 -10.33
C SER A 39 -13.87 -13.49 -10.21
N GLY A 40 -13.96 -12.90 -9.01
CA GLY A 40 -14.77 -11.70 -8.74
C GLY A 40 -15.83 -11.93 -7.64
N GLY A 41 -16.52 -10.85 -7.23
CA GLY A 41 -17.57 -10.90 -6.19
C GLY A 41 -17.05 -10.96 -4.75
N HIS A 42 -17.86 -11.50 -3.84
CA HIS A 42 -17.55 -11.65 -2.41
C HIS A 42 -17.16 -10.36 -1.66
N ALA A 43 -17.66 -9.21 -2.12
CA ALA A 43 -17.27 -7.91 -1.56
C ALA A 43 -17.45 -7.84 -0.04
N SER A 44 -18.59 -8.26 0.51
CA SER A 44 -18.83 -8.24 1.96
C SER A 44 -17.84 -9.09 2.76
N ALA A 45 -17.46 -10.26 2.23
CA ALA A 45 -16.48 -11.14 2.87
C ALA A 45 -15.07 -10.54 2.83
N ILE A 46 -14.67 -9.97 1.69
CA ILE A 46 -13.38 -9.26 1.54
C ILE A 46 -13.32 -8.07 2.50
N GLN A 47 -14.38 -7.26 2.56
CA GLN A 47 -14.48 -6.11 3.45
C GLN A 47 -14.36 -6.53 4.92
N THR A 48 -15.07 -7.60 5.31
CA THR A 48 -15.01 -8.14 6.68
C THR A 48 -13.62 -8.68 7.01
N ALA A 49 -12.99 -9.41 6.10
CA ALA A 49 -11.65 -9.97 6.32
C ALA A 49 -10.57 -8.88 6.48
N VAL A 50 -10.69 -7.79 5.72
CA VAL A 50 -9.66 -6.73 5.68
C VAL A 50 -9.88 -5.68 6.76
N TYR A 51 -11.12 -5.26 6.99
CA TYR A 51 -11.47 -4.14 7.87
C TYR A 51 -12.30 -4.51 9.08
N GLY A 52 -12.82 -5.73 9.14
CA GLY A 52 -13.48 -6.23 10.35
C GLY A 52 -12.53 -6.21 11.54
N GLU A 53 -13.12 -6.20 12.73
CA GLU A 53 -12.42 -6.27 14.00
C GLU A 53 -12.79 -7.57 14.73
N PHE A 54 -11.79 -8.27 15.23
CA PHE A 54 -11.94 -9.42 16.09
C PHE A 54 -10.95 -9.30 17.25
N GLU A 55 -11.45 -9.39 18.49
CA GLU A 55 -10.64 -9.25 19.72
C GLU A 55 -9.77 -7.97 19.76
N GLY A 56 -10.31 -6.83 19.31
CA GLY A 56 -9.57 -5.57 19.29
C GLY A 56 -8.56 -5.44 18.15
N ARG A 57 -8.55 -6.38 17.19
CA ARG A 57 -7.57 -6.46 16.11
C ARG A 57 -8.24 -6.46 14.75
N SER A 58 -7.58 -5.83 13.79
CA SER A 58 -7.99 -5.81 12.38
C SER A 58 -6.76 -6.07 11.50
N MET A 59 -6.97 -6.70 10.34
CA MET A 59 -5.91 -6.89 9.35
C MET A 59 -5.37 -5.52 8.90
N SER A 60 -6.26 -4.63 8.46
CA SER A 60 -5.98 -3.24 8.06
C SER A 60 -4.60 -3.09 7.36
N PRO A 61 -4.37 -3.81 6.24
CA PRO A 61 -3.08 -3.86 5.57
C PRO A 61 -2.82 -2.60 4.75
N ASP A 62 -1.55 -2.38 4.42
CA ASP A 62 -1.07 -1.34 3.51
C ASP A 62 -0.64 -1.91 2.14
N ILE A 63 -0.29 -3.20 2.14
CA ILE A 63 0.02 -3.99 0.95
C ILE A 63 -0.68 -5.34 1.08
N ILE A 64 -1.33 -5.79 0.00
CA ILE A 64 -1.81 -7.17 -0.15
C ILE A 64 -1.16 -7.77 -1.39
N ILE A 65 -0.39 -8.84 -1.21
CA ILE A 65 0.15 -9.65 -2.29
C ILE A 65 -0.82 -10.82 -2.48
N GLY A 66 -1.63 -10.76 -3.54
CA GLY A 66 -2.65 -11.75 -3.84
C GLY A 66 -2.14 -12.85 -4.76
N GLN A 67 -2.57 -14.09 -4.47
CA GLN A 67 -2.43 -15.24 -5.36
C GLN A 67 -3.80 -15.78 -5.77
N GLU A 68 -3.81 -16.54 -6.85
CA GLU A 68 -4.97 -17.20 -7.43
C GLU A 68 -6.06 -16.29 -7.99
N PHE A 69 -5.68 -15.18 -8.63
CA PHE A 69 -6.61 -14.34 -9.38
C PHE A 69 -6.79 -14.87 -10.80
N LEU A 70 -8.04 -15.09 -11.21
CA LEU A 70 -8.35 -15.66 -12.53
C LEU A 70 -8.34 -14.62 -13.66
N SER A 71 -8.43 -13.32 -13.34
CA SER A 71 -8.39 -12.25 -14.35
C SER A 71 -8.08 -10.88 -13.77
N SER A 72 -7.74 -9.92 -14.64
CA SER A 72 -7.62 -8.50 -14.29
C SER A 72 -8.97 -7.87 -13.91
N SER A 73 -10.09 -8.40 -14.43
CA SER A 73 -11.44 -8.00 -14.01
C SER A 73 -11.73 -8.40 -12.56
N ALA A 74 -11.35 -9.62 -12.16
CA ALA A 74 -11.44 -10.07 -10.78
C ALA A 74 -10.60 -9.17 -9.85
N MET A 75 -9.36 -8.86 -10.22
CA MET A 75 -8.52 -7.90 -9.48
C MET A 75 -9.22 -6.53 -9.32
N THR A 76 -9.85 -6.02 -10.38
CA THR A 76 -10.57 -4.74 -10.34
C THR A 76 -11.73 -4.79 -9.34
N GLN A 77 -12.52 -5.86 -9.35
CA GLN A 77 -13.63 -6.03 -8.39
C GLN A 77 -13.15 -6.13 -6.94
N PHE A 78 -12.02 -6.82 -6.72
CA PHE A 78 -11.41 -6.90 -5.39
C PHE A 78 -10.95 -5.52 -4.91
N ARG A 79 -10.26 -4.74 -5.77
CA ARG A 79 -9.86 -3.36 -5.47
C ARG A 79 -11.08 -2.48 -5.14
N THR A 80 -12.16 -2.61 -5.90
CA THR A 80 -13.42 -1.91 -5.61
C THR A 80 -13.96 -2.29 -4.23
N ALA A 81 -14.00 -3.59 -3.90
CA ALA A 81 -14.43 -4.04 -2.57
C ALA A 81 -13.57 -3.44 -1.44
N LEU A 82 -12.25 -3.33 -1.64
CA LEU A 82 -11.33 -2.68 -0.69
C LEU A 82 -11.59 -1.18 -0.53
N ASN A 83 -11.94 -0.47 -1.60
CA ASN A 83 -12.22 0.97 -1.58
C ASN A 83 -13.61 1.31 -1.02
N ASP A 84 -14.60 0.44 -1.26
CA ASP A 84 -15.98 0.64 -0.81
C ASP A 84 -16.21 0.19 0.64
N ALA A 85 -15.22 -0.41 1.29
CA ALA A 85 -15.37 -0.92 2.66
C ALA A 85 -15.53 0.20 3.69
N THR A 86 -16.43 0.02 4.66
CA THR A 86 -16.46 0.88 5.85
C THR A 86 -15.12 0.83 6.57
N GLY A 87 -14.53 2.00 6.86
CA GLY A 87 -13.20 2.09 7.47
C GLY A 87 -12.04 2.04 6.46
N SER A 88 -12.32 1.87 5.16
CA SER A 88 -11.34 2.09 4.11
C SER A 88 -11.13 3.58 3.86
N PRO A 89 -9.86 4.03 3.76
CA PRO A 89 -9.62 5.38 3.22
C PRO A 89 -9.76 5.54 1.71
N GLY A 90 -10.18 4.50 0.97
CA GLY A 90 -10.61 4.63 -0.44
C GLY A 90 -9.50 4.86 -1.46
N ASP A 91 -8.24 4.65 -1.09
CA ASP A 91 -7.05 4.95 -1.89
C ASP A 91 -6.26 3.70 -2.31
N TRP A 92 -6.90 2.53 -2.40
CA TRP A 92 -6.28 1.33 -2.94
C TRP A 92 -6.12 1.41 -4.46
N ASP A 93 -4.94 1.01 -4.92
CA ASP A 93 -4.68 0.67 -6.31
C ASP A 93 -4.17 -0.78 -6.45
N GLY A 94 -4.17 -1.31 -7.68
CA GLY A 94 -3.88 -2.71 -7.97
C GLY A 94 -3.04 -2.92 -9.24
N VAL A 95 -2.11 -3.87 -9.18
CA VAL A 95 -1.30 -4.32 -10.32
C VAL A 95 -1.53 -5.80 -10.54
N TYR A 96 -1.93 -6.18 -11.76
CA TYR A 96 -2.16 -7.56 -12.18
C TYR A 96 -1.00 -8.07 -13.03
N VAL A 97 -0.47 -9.26 -12.69
CA VAL A 97 0.55 -9.94 -13.50
C VAL A 97 0.03 -11.32 -13.88
N ALA A 98 -0.28 -11.45 -15.17
CA ALA A 98 -0.75 -12.69 -15.77
C ALA A 98 0.24 -13.83 -15.57
N SER A 99 -0.28 -15.03 -15.36
CA SER A 99 0.46 -16.27 -15.13
C SER A 99 -0.15 -17.39 -15.97
N PRO A 100 0.61 -18.44 -16.34
CA PRO A 100 0.09 -19.58 -17.12
C PRO A 100 -1.03 -20.39 -16.44
N ASP A 101 -1.20 -20.27 -15.12
CA ASP A 101 -2.22 -20.98 -14.34
C ASP A 101 -3.17 -19.94 -13.71
N THR A 102 -2.87 -19.49 -12.50
CA THR A 102 -3.55 -18.38 -11.85
C THR A 102 -2.57 -17.26 -11.52
N SER A 103 -3.08 -16.03 -11.53
CA SER A 103 -2.26 -14.82 -11.57
C SER A 103 -1.95 -14.26 -10.20
N ASN A 104 -0.87 -13.48 -10.14
CA ASN A 104 -0.46 -12.75 -8.95
C ASN A 104 -0.91 -11.30 -9.07
N VAL A 105 -1.28 -10.70 -7.95
CA VAL A 105 -1.69 -9.30 -7.88
C VAL A 105 -1.01 -8.60 -6.72
N LEU A 106 -0.76 -7.31 -6.87
CA LEU A 106 -0.38 -6.42 -5.78
C LEU A 106 -1.51 -5.42 -5.58
N PHE A 107 -2.03 -5.30 -4.36
CA PHE A 107 -2.80 -4.14 -3.94
C PHE A 107 -1.96 -3.30 -2.98
N TYR A 108 -2.03 -1.98 -3.11
CA TYR A 108 -1.28 -1.06 -2.27
C TYR A 108 -2.05 0.24 -2.00
N ARG A 109 -1.76 0.88 -0.88
CA ARG A 109 -2.34 2.17 -0.48
C ARG A 109 -1.58 3.32 -1.14
N THR A 110 -2.22 4.04 -2.06
CA THR A 110 -1.57 5.13 -2.80
C THR A 110 -1.22 6.34 -1.91
N SER A 111 -1.87 6.51 -0.76
CA SER A 111 -1.47 7.50 0.25
C SER A 111 -0.14 7.16 0.96
N LYS A 112 0.31 5.90 0.90
CA LYS A 112 1.52 5.41 1.58
C LYS A 112 2.61 4.95 0.63
N LEU A 113 2.25 4.55 -0.59
CA LEU A 113 3.14 3.83 -1.50
C LEU A 113 2.93 4.25 -2.95
N ASP A 114 4.03 4.26 -3.69
CA ASP A 114 4.05 4.35 -5.13
C ASP A 114 4.46 3.00 -5.72
N PHE A 115 3.73 2.51 -6.70
CA PHE A 115 4.20 1.42 -7.52
C PHE A 115 5.35 1.88 -8.42
N VAL A 116 6.41 1.07 -8.52
CA VAL A 116 7.58 1.36 -9.35
C VAL A 116 7.63 0.42 -10.54
N THR A 117 7.67 -0.89 -10.29
CA THR A 117 7.72 -1.89 -11.36
C THR A 117 7.30 -3.27 -10.86
N SER A 118 7.02 -4.18 -11.80
CA SER A 118 6.88 -5.59 -11.55
C SER A 118 7.76 -6.38 -12.50
N GLN A 119 8.28 -7.52 -12.03
CA GLN A 119 9.16 -8.39 -12.79
C GLN A 119 8.76 -9.85 -12.56
N VAL A 120 8.51 -10.60 -13.63
CA VAL A 120 8.43 -12.06 -13.54
C VAL A 120 9.83 -12.59 -13.25
N VAL A 121 9.99 -13.21 -12.08
CA VAL A 121 11.26 -13.81 -11.62
C VAL A 121 11.37 -15.25 -12.09
N SER A 122 10.24 -15.95 -12.17
CA SER A 122 10.14 -17.32 -12.67
C SER A 122 8.77 -17.54 -13.29
N TYR A 123 8.69 -18.14 -14.47
CA TYR A 123 7.41 -18.56 -15.06
C TYR A 123 6.86 -19.86 -14.46
N GLY A 124 7.65 -20.56 -13.65
CA GLY A 124 7.32 -21.92 -13.20
C GLY A 124 7.66 -22.99 -14.25
N GLY A 125 7.51 -24.25 -13.87
CA GLY A 125 7.70 -25.39 -14.77
C GLY A 125 8.52 -26.52 -14.14
N SER A 126 9.13 -27.32 -15.01
CA SER A 126 10.09 -28.36 -14.62
C SER A 126 11.51 -27.80 -14.59
N TYR A 127 12.42 -28.50 -13.91
CA TYR A 127 13.85 -28.21 -13.91
C TYR A 127 14.37 -27.88 -15.33
N PRO A 128 15.20 -26.83 -15.51
CA PRO A 128 15.81 -25.99 -14.48
C PRO A 128 14.94 -24.85 -13.95
N SER A 129 13.70 -24.70 -14.42
CA SER A 129 12.77 -23.69 -13.91
C SER A 129 12.30 -23.99 -12.49
N GLY A 130 11.95 -22.95 -11.73
CA GLY A 130 11.31 -23.09 -10.42
C GLY A 130 9.93 -23.77 -10.55
N PRO A 131 9.37 -24.32 -9.46
CA PRO A 131 8.14 -25.12 -9.53
C PRO A 131 6.88 -24.31 -9.88
N ARG A 132 6.90 -22.99 -9.70
CA ARG A 132 5.74 -22.11 -9.80
C ARG A 132 6.10 -20.72 -10.33
N HIS A 133 5.07 -20.00 -10.77
CA HIS A 133 5.17 -18.61 -11.21
C HIS A 133 5.48 -17.70 -10.02
N ALA A 134 6.53 -16.88 -10.12
CA ALA A 134 6.97 -15.95 -9.09
C ALA A 134 7.19 -14.55 -9.67
N VAL A 135 6.71 -13.54 -8.96
CA VAL A 135 6.74 -12.13 -9.38
C VAL A 135 7.37 -11.29 -8.29
N ARG A 136 8.25 -10.37 -8.65
CA ARG A 136 8.71 -9.28 -7.78
C ARG A 136 7.89 -8.03 -8.07
N PHE A 137 7.37 -7.40 -7.03
CA PHE A 137 6.75 -6.09 -7.08
C PHE A 137 7.63 -5.10 -6.32
N ASP A 138 8.03 -4.02 -6.98
CA ASP A 138 8.81 -2.96 -6.37
C ASP A 138 7.90 -1.77 -6.08
N VAL A 139 7.86 -1.35 -4.81
CA VAL A 139 7.12 -0.18 -4.34
C VAL A 139 8.06 0.79 -3.62
N ARG A 140 7.67 2.06 -3.59
CA ARG A 140 8.40 3.14 -2.91
C ARG A 140 7.50 3.77 -1.86
N LEU A 141 8.06 4.14 -0.71
CA LEU A 141 7.33 4.91 0.30
C LEU A 141 6.95 6.30 -0.25
N ALA A 142 5.67 6.65 -0.15
CA ALA A 142 5.12 7.94 -0.55
C ALA A 142 5.35 9.02 0.53
N GLY A 143 4.85 10.24 0.26
CA GLY A 143 4.95 11.37 1.19
C GLY A 143 6.37 11.90 1.35
N GLY A 144 6.75 12.24 2.59
CA GLY A 144 8.07 12.82 2.90
C GLY A 144 9.27 11.94 2.55
N TYR A 145 9.04 10.64 2.27
CA TYR A 145 10.08 9.70 1.84
C TYR A 145 10.34 9.73 0.33
N ARG A 146 9.38 10.23 -0.47
CA ARG A 146 9.38 10.15 -1.94
C ARG A 146 10.54 10.88 -2.61
N TYR A 147 11.00 12.00 -2.03
CA TYR A 147 11.99 12.90 -2.64
C TYR A 147 13.31 12.98 -1.88
N THR A 148 13.56 12.03 -0.97
CA THR A 148 14.84 11.98 -0.27
C THR A 148 15.86 11.22 -1.12
N SER A 149 17.15 11.53 -0.96
CA SER A 149 18.25 10.73 -1.52
C SER A 149 18.26 9.27 -1.05
N HIS A 150 17.41 8.94 -0.07
CA HIS A 150 17.19 7.62 0.52
C HIS A 150 15.81 7.07 0.17
N SER A 151 15.25 7.39 -1.00
CA SER A 151 14.01 6.75 -1.48
C SER A 151 14.17 5.22 -1.50
N THR A 152 13.72 4.56 -0.45
CA THR A 152 13.83 3.10 -0.29
C THR A 152 12.84 2.41 -1.21
N ILE A 153 13.35 1.55 -2.10
CA ILE A 153 12.53 0.58 -2.82
C ILE A 153 12.34 -0.63 -1.91
N LEU A 154 11.08 -0.98 -1.66
CA LEU A 154 10.70 -2.25 -1.05
C LEU A 154 10.34 -3.23 -2.17
N SER A 155 11.14 -4.29 -2.30
CA SER A 155 10.88 -5.40 -3.22
C SER A 155 10.12 -6.52 -2.53
N CYS A 156 8.89 -6.75 -2.99
CA CYS A 156 7.96 -7.75 -2.50
C CYS A 156 7.90 -8.94 -3.47
N TYR A 157 8.28 -10.14 -3.03
CA TYR A 157 8.24 -11.34 -3.87
C TYR A 157 6.96 -12.15 -3.61
N ALA A 158 6.14 -12.30 -4.64
CA ALA A 158 5.00 -13.19 -4.67
C ALA A 158 5.45 -14.55 -5.21
N SER A 159 5.41 -15.57 -4.36
CA SER A 159 5.69 -16.96 -4.75
C SER A 159 4.61 -17.85 -4.17
N HIS A 160 3.97 -18.64 -5.04
CA HIS A 160 3.10 -19.74 -4.65
C HIS A 160 3.95 -21.00 -4.66
N MET A 161 4.09 -21.75 -3.56
CA MET A 161 4.90 -22.99 -3.53
C MET A 161 4.01 -24.24 -3.69
N LYS A 162 4.60 -25.38 -4.06
CA LYS A 162 3.95 -26.69 -4.03
C LYS A 162 4.18 -27.37 -2.69
#